data_AF-A0A494YWQ3-F1
#
_entry.id   AF-A0A494YWQ3-F1
#
_cell.length_a   1.000
_cell.length_b   1.000
_cell.length_c   1.000
_cell.angle_alpha   90.00
_cell.angle_beta   90.00
_cell.angle_gamma   90.00
#
_symmetry.space_group_name_H-M   'P 1'
#
loop_
_entity.id
_entity.type
_entity.pdbx_description
1 polymer ?
#
loop_
_entity_poly.entity_id
_entity_poly.type
_entity_poly.pdbx_seq_one_letter_code
_entity_poly.pdbx_strand_id
1 'polypeptide(L)'
;MIKNWLRRLKEDERGLTLVELLAVVVVLGIIGGIAFVSIGNVIDNTKKDAHVANAQQLISAAKLYEATQGNIPSDGVTTGELSGTQAILDTIEGITDPWDGEGDSEDSYVGTVIKDSAGYKVTITGGDSSCEVVTELESDINDGRDAVCGAGTDAS
;
A
#
# COMPACT_ATOMS: atom_id res chain seq x y z
N MET A 1 -13.54 -42.99 36.90
CA MET A 1 -14.82 -42.55 36.31
C MET A 1 -14.71 -41.97 34.88
N ILE A 2 -13.52 -41.68 34.35
CA ILE A 2 -13.31 -41.09 33.02
C ILE A 2 -13.58 -42.06 31.84
N LYS A 3 -13.51 -43.38 32.10
CA LYS A 3 -13.60 -44.44 31.07
C LYS A 3 -14.98 -44.56 30.41
N ASN A 4 -16.04 -44.05 31.05
CA ASN A 4 -17.41 -44.08 30.51
C ASN A 4 -17.73 -42.85 29.64
N TRP A 5 -16.97 -41.76 29.77
CA TRP A 5 -17.16 -40.55 28.97
C TRP A 5 -16.58 -40.69 27.56
N LEU A 6 -15.42 -41.34 27.44
CA LEU A 6 -14.77 -41.64 26.16
C LEU A 6 -15.56 -42.61 25.25
N ARG A 7 -16.46 -43.42 25.82
CA ARG A 7 -17.32 -44.34 25.04
C ARG A 7 -18.45 -43.60 24.33
N ARG A 8 -18.98 -42.53 24.92
CA ARG A 8 -20.08 -41.73 24.36
C ARG A 8 -19.65 -40.89 23.15
N LEU A 9 -18.40 -40.40 23.16
CA LEU A 9 -17.84 -39.66 22.01
C LEU A 9 -17.62 -40.53 20.76
N LYS A 10 -17.63 -41.86 20.90
CA LYS A 10 -17.41 -42.81 19.80
C LYS A 10 -18.71 -43.38 19.20
N GLU A 11 -19.86 -43.10 19.81
CA GLU A 11 -21.18 -43.57 19.35
C GLU A 11 -21.99 -42.48 18.63
N ASP A 12 -21.51 -41.23 18.63
CA ASP A 12 -22.14 -40.08 17.97
C ASP A 12 -21.50 -39.74 16.60
N GLU A 13 -21.01 -40.75 15.87
CA GLU A 13 -20.59 -40.61 14.47
C GLU A 13 -21.82 -40.63 13.52
N ARG A 14 -22.81 -39.77 13.80
CA ARG A 14 -23.88 -39.50 12.85
C ARG A 14 -23.28 -38.72 11.69
N GLY A 15 -22.93 -39.45 10.62
CA GLY A 15 -22.31 -38.88 9.43
C GLY A 15 -23.17 -37.75 8.85
N LEU A 16 -22.54 -36.61 8.59
CA LEU A 16 -23.10 -35.52 7.79
C LEU A 16 -23.58 -36.11 6.45
N THR A 17 -24.80 -35.80 6.07
CA THR A 17 -25.32 -36.25 4.77
C THR A 17 -24.65 -35.46 3.65
N LEU A 18 -24.41 -36.08 2.48
CA LEU A 18 -23.84 -35.37 1.32
C LEU A 18 -24.65 -34.13 0.94
N VAL A 19 -25.97 -34.16 1.17
CA VAL A 19 -26.89 -33.06 0.87
C VAL A 19 -26.62 -31.85 1.77
N GLU A 20 -26.28 -32.07 3.03
CA GLU A 20 -25.99 -31.02 4.00
C GLU A 20 -24.66 -30.32 3.67
N LEU A 21 -23.63 -31.08 3.31
CA LEU A 21 -22.38 -30.51 2.80
C LEU A 21 -22.57 -29.81 1.45
N LEU A 22 -23.42 -30.35 0.57
CA LEU A 22 -23.73 -29.74 -0.72
C LEU A 22 -24.41 -28.38 -0.54
N ALA A 23 -25.40 -28.28 0.35
CA ALA A 23 -26.08 -27.02 0.63
C ALA A 23 -25.11 -25.92 1.11
N VAL A 24 -24.13 -26.26 1.94
CA VAL A 24 -23.12 -25.32 2.43
C VAL A 24 -22.21 -24.84 1.30
N VAL A 25 -21.71 -25.74 0.44
CA VAL A 25 -20.85 -25.35 -0.69
C VAL A 25 -21.62 -24.51 -1.71
N VAL A 26 -22.91 -24.77 -1.92
CA VAL A 26 -23.77 -23.94 -2.78
C VAL A 26 -23.88 -22.53 -2.23
N VAL A 27 -24.14 -22.37 -0.92
CA VAL A 27 -24.22 -21.05 -0.29
C VAL A 27 -22.86 -20.33 -0.35
N LEU A 28 -21.75 -21.02 -0.05
CA LEU A 28 -20.40 -20.46 -0.18
C LEU A 28 -20.06 -20.07 -1.63
N GLY A 29 -20.54 -20.82 -2.62
CA GLY A 29 -20.35 -20.52 -4.04
C GLY A 29 -21.08 -19.24 -4.47
N ILE A 30 -22.33 -19.05 -4.01
CA ILE A 30 -23.11 -17.83 -4.30
C ILE A 30 -22.45 -16.61 -3.64
N ILE A 31 -22.09 -16.71 -2.36
CA ILE A 31 -21.43 -15.63 -1.62
C ILE A 31 -20.06 -15.31 -2.25
N GLY A 32 -19.27 -16.33 -2.55
CA GLY A 32 -17.96 -16.18 -3.17
C GLY A 32 -18.01 -15.52 -4.55
N GLY A 33 -19.04 -15.85 -5.35
CA GLY A 33 -19.23 -15.26 -6.69
C GLY A 33 -19.49 -13.75 -6.66
N ILE A 34 -20.28 -13.25 -5.71
CA ILE A 34 -20.58 -11.81 -5.60
C ILE A 34 -19.43 -11.06 -4.93
N ALA A 35 -18.83 -11.65 -3.89
CA ALA A 35 -17.77 -11.01 -3.11
C ALA A 35 -16.52 -10.70 -3.93
N PHE A 36 -16.20 -11.51 -4.94
CA PHE A 36 -14.98 -11.34 -5.75
C PHE A 36 -14.97 -10.04 -6.58
N VAL A 37 -16.10 -9.64 -7.16
CA VAL A 37 -16.17 -8.49 -8.10
C VAL A 37 -15.90 -7.15 -7.40
N SER A 38 -16.23 -7.00 -6.11
CA SER A 38 -16.06 -5.74 -5.39
C SER A 38 -14.66 -5.52 -4.80
N ILE A 39 -13.83 -6.55 -4.73
CA ILE A 39 -12.53 -6.49 -4.04
C ILE A 39 -11.47 -5.78 -4.90
N GLY A 40 -11.55 -5.86 -6.23
CA GLY A 40 -10.57 -5.24 -7.14
C GLY A 40 -10.41 -3.74 -6.92
N ASN A 41 -11.50 -2.97 -7.02
CA ASN A 41 -11.48 -1.51 -6.86
C ASN A 41 -10.97 -1.06 -5.48
N VAL A 42 -11.28 -1.83 -4.42
CA VAL A 42 -10.83 -1.52 -3.06
C VAL A 42 -9.32 -1.73 -2.94
N ILE A 43 -8.79 -2.79 -3.54
CA ILE A 43 -7.34 -3.04 -3.58
C ILE A 43 -6.64 -1.92 -4.34
N ASP A 44 -7.12 -1.55 -5.53
CA ASP A 44 -6.48 -0.51 -6.34
C ASP A 44 -6.49 0.86 -5.65
N ASN A 45 -7.61 1.21 -5.00
CA ASN A 45 -7.68 2.43 -4.19
C ASN A 45 -6.71 2.38 -3.00
N THR A 46 -6.61 1.24 -2.31
CA THR A 46 -5.66 1.05 -1.21
C THR A 46 -4.21 1.22 -1.68
N LYS A 47 -3.87 0.67 -2.86
CA LYS A 47 -2.54 0.79 -3.45
C LYS A 47 -2.19 2.24 -3.76
N LYS A 48 -3.11 2.95 -4.41
CA LYS A 48 -2.96 4.36 -4.72
C LYS A 48 -2.84 5.22 -3.44
N ASP A 49 -3.63 4.93 -2.42
CA ASP A 49 -3.54 5.62 -1.12
C ASP A 49 -2.17 5.37 -0.45
N ALA A 50 -1.64 4.15 -0.53
CA ALA A 50 -0.30 3.84 -0.04
C ALA A 50 0.79 4.59 -0.84
N HIS A 51 0.62 4.75 -2.15
CA HIS A 51 1.53 5.53 -3.00
C HIS A 51 1.57 7.02 -2.59
N VAL A 52 0.39 7.62 -2.35
CA VAL A 52 0.30 9.00 -1.83
C VAL A 52 0.91 9.11 -0.44
N ALA A 53 0.68 8.13 0.44
CA ALA A 53 1.28 8.12 1.77
C ALA A 53 2.82 8.06 1.71
N ASN A 54 3.40 7.28 0.79
CA ASN A 54 4.84 7.27 0.54
C ASN A 54 5.35 8.67 0.16
N ALA A 55 4.63 9.40 -0.70
CA ALA A 55 4.99 10.78 -1.07
C ALA A 55 4.96 11.72 0.15
N GLN A 56 3.94 11.62 1.01
CA GLN A 56 3.85 12.41 2.25
C GLN A 56 4.98 12.10 3.24
N GLN A 57 5.38 10.83 3.33
CA GLN A 57 6.53 10.40 4.15
C GLN A 57 7.83 11.03 3.62
N LEU A 58 8.05 11.02 2.31
CA LEU A 58 9.23 11.65 1.70
C LEU A 58 9.30 13.16 2.00
N ILE A 59 8.18 13.88 1.91
CA ILE A 59 8.12 15.31 2.28
C ILE A 59 8.47 15.51 3.74
N SER A 60 7.91 14.67 4.62
CA SER A 60 8.16 14.75 6.06
C SER A 60 9.63 14.51 6.38
N ALA A 61 10.26 13.53 5.72
CA ALA A 61 11.69 13.29 5.87
C ALA A 61 12.54 14.39 5.24
N ALA A 62 12.16 14.96 4.10
CA ALA A 62 12.86 16.09 3.51
C ALA A 62 12.82 17.34 4.41
N LYS A 63 11.68 17.60 5.07
CA LYS A 63 11.57 18.66 6.09
C LYS A 63 12.49 18.41 7.28
N LEU A 64 12.56 17.16 7.75
CA LEU A 64 13.46 16.78 8.84
C LEU A 64 14.93 16.87 8.42
N TYR A 65 15.26 16.45 7.20
CA TYR A 65 16.57 16.62 6.60
C TYR A 65 16.94 18.10 6.56
N GLU A 66 16.03 18.96 6.09
CA GLU A 66 16.28 20.40 6.03
C GLU A 66 16.57 20.98 7.42
N ALA A 67 15.80 20.57 8.43
CA ALA A 67 15.96 21.04 9.80
C ALA A 67 17.26 20.56 10.46
N THR A 68 17.84 19.44 10.01
CA THR A 68 19.01 18.80 10.66
C THR A 68 20.32 19.01 9.91
N GLN A 69 20.31 18.97 8.58
CA GLN A 69 21.48 19.09 7.71
C GLN A 69 21.60 20.44 7.01
N GLY A 70 20.54 21.26 7.04
CA GLY A 70 20.49 22.55 6.33
C GLY A 70 19.79 22.44 4.98
N ASN A 71 20.13 23.27 4.00
CA ASN A 71 19.33 23.38 2.78
C ASN A 71 19.26 22.09 1.96
N ILE A 72 18.10 21.84 1.33
CA ILE A 72 17.94 20.84 0.29
C ILE A 72 18.64 21.33 -0.99
N PRO A 73 19.57 20.56 -1.59
CA PRO A 73 20.21 20.93 -2.85
C PRO A 73 19.20 21.08 -3.99
N SER A 74 19.52 21.95 -4.95
CA SER A 74 18.66 22.23 -6.12
C SER A 74 18.36 21.00 -6.97
N ASP A 75 19.27 20.02 -6.95
CA ASP A 75 19.19 18.79 -7.73
C ASP A 75 18.32 17.73 -7.03
N GLY A 76 17.80 18.05 -5.84
CA GLY A 76 16.95 17.18 -5.04
C GLY A 76 17.72 16.26 -4.10
N VAL A 77 16.98 15.61 -3.22
CA VAL A 77 17.50 14.57 -2.31
C VAL A 77 16.71 13.30 -2.56
N THR A 78 17.41 12.19 -2.74
CA THR A 78 16.81 10.86 -3.00
C THR A 78 16.44 10.14 -1.71
N THR A 79 15.63 9.08 -1.83
CA THR A 79 15.22 8.26 -0.68
C THR A 79 16.41 7.63 0.04
N GLY A 80 17.46 7.24 -0.70
CA GLY A 80 18.70 6.69 -0.11
C GLY A 80 19.49 7.71 0.72
N GLU A 81 19.51 8.97 0.30
CA GLU A 81 20.17 10.06 1.04
C GLU A 81 19.35 10.52 2.26
N LEU A 82 18.02 10.50 2.14
CA LEU A 82 17.12 10.71 3.27
C LEU A 82 17.32 9.59 4.31
N SER A 83 17.25 8.32 3.87
CA SER A 83 17.41 7.16 4.75
C SER A 83 18.81 7.08 5.34
N GLY A 84 19.88 7.54 4.68
CA GLY A 84 21.25 7.52 5.23
C GLY A 84 21.49 8.40 6.47
N THR A 85 20.53 9.24 6.87
CA THR A 85 20.66 10.12 8.03
C THR A 85 20.14 9.41 9.29
N GLN A 86 20.94 9.28 10.35
CA GLN A 86 20.56 8.57 11.59
C GLN A 86 19.26 9.06 12.26
N ALA A 87 18.86 10.32 12.01
CA ALA A 87 17.60 10.89 12.49
C ALA A 87 16.38 10.50 11.62
N ILE A 88 16.61 10.04 10.39
CA ILE A 88 15.60 9.73 9.37
C ILE A 88 15.48 8.21 9.16
N LEU A 89 16.53 7.44 9.47
CA LEU A 89 16.54 5.96 9.48
C LEU A 89 15.37 5.33 10.25
N ASP A 90 14.87 5.98 11.30
CA ASP A 90 13.76 5.49 12.14
C ASP A 90 12.37 5.94 11.59
N THR A 91 12.35 6.86 10.61
CA THR A 91 11.14 7.43 10.00
C THR A 91 10.88 6.91 8.59
N ILE A 92 11.93 6.49 7.87
CA ILE A 92 11.84 5.86 6.55
C ILE A 92 12.72 4.59 6.58
N GLU A 93 12.15 3.46 7.03
CA GLU A 93 12.39 2.22 6.30
C GLU A 93 11.84 2.48 4.88
N GLY A 94 12.60 2.18 3.83
CA GLY A 94 12.35 2.65 2.46
C GLY A 94 10.87 2.66 2.03
N ILE A 95 10.51 3.59 1.14
CA ILE A 95 9.17 3.60 0.55
C ILE A 95 8.92 2.25 -0.16
N THR A 96 7.74 1.68 0.00
CA THR A 96 7.38 0.37 -0.60
C THR A 96 6.49 0.58 -1.82
N ASP A 97 6.76 -0.13 -2.91
CA ASP A 97 5.91 -0.14 -4.11
C ASP A 97 4.58 -0.85 -3.81
N PRO A 98 3.41 -0.17 -3.88
CA PRO A 98 2.12 -0.79 -3.62
C PRO A 98 1.65 -1.80 -4.68
N TRP A 99 2.25 -1.79 -5.88
CA TRP A 99 1.86 -2.68 -6.98
C TRP A 99 2.76 -3.88 -7.15
N ASP A 100 3.96 -3.85 -6.58
CA ASP A 100 4.86 -4.99 -6.65
C ASP A 100 4.47 -6.07 -5.62
N GLY A 101 4.55 -7.32 -6.06
CA GLY A 101 4.33 -8.47 -5.20
C GLY A 101 5.65 -8.84 -4.54
N GLU A 102 5.67 -8.88 -3.20
CA GLU A 102 6.76 -9.32 -2.32
C GLU A 102 7.87 -10.13 -3.05
N GLY A 103 8.88 -9.46 -3.64
CA GLY A 103 9.89 -10.19 -4.40
C GLY A 103 10.85 -9.47 -5.35
N ASP A 104 10.58 -8.27 -5.88
CA ASP A 104 11.51 -7.61 -6.81
C ASP A 104 12.11 -6.30 -6.24
N SER A 105 13.28 -5.95 -6.77
CA SER A 105 14.33 -5.10 -6.17
C SER A 105 13.87 -3.71 -5.73
N GLU A 106 14.16 -3.35 -4.47
CA GLU A 106 14.05 -2.01 -3.86
C GLU A 106 14.65 -0.89 -4.73
N ASP A 107 15.56 -1.22 -5.65
CA ASP A 107 16.30 -0.28 -6.50
C ASP A 107 15.47 0.38 -7.61
N SER A 108 14.26 -0.11 -7.92
CA SER A 108 13.42 0.49 -8.98
C SER A 108 12.37 1.48 -8.47
N TYR A 109 12.12 1.51 -7.15
CA TYR A 109 11.08 2.35 -6.56
C TYR A 109 11.71 3.43 -5.68
N VAL A 110 11.98 4.59 -6.30
CA VAL A 110 12.80 5.65 -5.70
C VAL A 110 12.04 6.97 -5.70
N GLY A 111 11.94 7.56 -4.51
CA GLY A 111 11.44 8.90 -4.30
C GLY A 111 12.56 9.95 -4.30
N THR A 112 12.30 11.08 -4.96
CA THR A 112 13.16 12.27 -4.95
C THR A 112 12.34 13.47 -4.50
N VAL A 113 12.89 14.29 -3.61
CA VAL A 113 12.27 15.52 -3.13
C VAL A 113 13.11 16.73 -3.54
N ILE A 114 12.47 17.72 -4.14
CA ILE A 114 13.08 19.00 -4.51
C ILE A 114 12.34 20.11 -3.77
N LYS A 115 13.09 21.12 -3.29
CA LYS A 115 12.50 22.33 -2.72
C LYS A 115 12.65 23.49 -3.70
N ASP A 116 11.53 24.11 -4.06
CA ASP A 116 11.47 25.33 -4.87
C ASP A 116 10.80 26.46 -4.08
N SER A 117 10.75 27.65 -4.67
CA SER A 117 10.11 28.86 -4.13
C SER A 117 8.64 28.65 -3.77
N ALA A 118 7.97 27.68 -4.42
CA ALA A 118 6.57 27.34 -4.21
C ALA A 118 6.34 26.30 -3.09
N GLY A 119 7.38 25.61 -2.62
CA GLY A 119 7.26 24.54 -1.62
C GLY A 119 8.05 23.27 -1.97
N TYR A 120 7.70 22.17 -1.32
CA TYR A 120 8.26 20.85 -1.57
C TYR A 120 7.58 20.18 -2.75
N LYS A 121 8.37 19.58 -3.64
CA LYS A 121 7.91 18.76 -4.77
C LYS A 121 8.44 17.34 -4.62
N VAL A 122 7.59 16.36 -4.90
CA VAL A 122 7.96 14.95 -4.85
C VAL A 122 7.87 14.34 -6.23
N THR A 123 8.84 13.48 -6.55
CA THR A 123 8.78 12.59 -7.71
C THR A 123 9.05 11.18 -7.22
N ILE A 124 8.16 10.23 -7.50
CA ILE A 124 8.39 8.82 -7.24
C ILE A 124 8.55 8.14 -8.60
N THR A 125 9.70 7.51 -8.81
CA THR A 125 10.01 6.72 -10.00
C THR A 125 9.82 5.25 -9.66
N GLY A 126 9.11 4.50 -10.51
CA GLY A 126 8.65 3.14 -10.22
C GLY A 126 7.18 3.11 -9.78
N GLY A 127 6.58 1.92 -9.72
CA GLY A 127 5.15 1.74 -9.51
C GLY A 127 4.35 1.57 -10.81
N ASP A 128 3.03 1.55 -10.67
CA ASP A 128 2.11 1.32 -11.79
C ASP A 128 1.76 2.62 -12.53
N SER A 129 1.78 2.57 -13.86
CA SER A 129 1.47 3.71 -14.74
C SER A 129 0.07 4.31 -14.56
N SER A 130 -0.84 3.66 -13.82
CA SER A 130 -2.17 4.19 -13.50
C SER A 130 -2.18 5.21 -12.36
N CYS A 131 -1.07 5.37 -11.64
CA CYS A 131 -0.85 6.46 -10.69
C CYS A 131 0.64 6.81 -10.59
N GLU A 132 1.02 7.94 -11.19
CA GLU A 132 2.39 8.43 -11.14
C GLU A 132 2.47 9.71 -10.29
N VAL A 133 3.42 9.77 -9.35
CA VAL A 133 3.76 11.01 -8.64
C VAL A 133 4.91 11.67 -9.39
N VAL A 134 4.61 12.60 -10.30
CA VAL A 134 5.62 13.31 -11.09
C VAL A 134 5.58 14.79 -10.80
N THR A 135 6.56 15.27 -10.03
CA THR A 135 6.73 16.70 -9.73
C THR A 135 5.52 17.38 -9.08
N GLU A 136 4.77 16.63 -8.27
CA GLU A 136 3.61 17.11 -7.55
C GLU A 136 4.00 18.04 -6.40
N LEU A 137 3.28 19.15 -6.23
CA LEU A 137 3.47 20.00 -5.06
C LEU A 137 2.92 19.31 -3.82
N GLU A 138 3.47 19.65 -2.65
CA GLU A 138 2.93 19.18 -1.37
C GLU A 138 1.41 19.43 -1.22
N SER A 139 0.88 20.50 -1.80
CA SER A 139 -0.57 20.75 -1.82
C SER A 139 -1.34 19.65 -2.53
N ASP A 140 -0.85 19.21 -3.68
CA ASP A 140 -1.53 18.29 -4.58
C ASP A 140 -1.50 16.87 -3.99
N ILE A 141 -0.39 16.51 -3.34
CA ILE A 141 -0.25 15.30 -2.53
C ILE A 141 -1.23 15.28 -1.34
N ASN A 142 -1.48 16.45 -0.72
CA ASN A 142 -2.39 16.57 0.42
C ASN A 142 -3.87 16.60 0.02
N ASP A 143 -4.18 16.93 -1.24
CA ASP A 143 -5.53 16.82 -1.81
C ASP A 143 -5.92 15.34 -2.06
N GLY A 144 -4.95 14.43 -1.92
CA GLY A 144 -5.16 12.99 -1.83
C GLY A 144 -5.11 12.29 -3.18
N ARG A 145 -5.48 11.00 -3.15
CA ARG A 145 -5.36 10.10 -4.31
C ARG A 145 -5.97 10.65 -5.59
N ASP A 146 -7.14 11.27 -5.54
CA ASP A 146 -7.81 11.66 -6.78
C ASP A 146 -7.11 12.86 -7.45
N ALA A 147 -6.40 13.70 -6.69
CA ALA A 147 -5.54 14.76 -7.24
C ALA A 147 -4.27 14.18 -7.87
N VAL A 148 -3.65 13.20 -7.21
CA VAL A 148 -2.36 12.61 -7.61
C VAL A 148 -2.51 11.54 -8.71
N CYS A 149 -3.49 10.65 -8.56
CA CYS A 149 -3.72 9.47 -9.40
C CYS A 149 -4.93 9.62 -10.34
N GLY A 150 -5.63 10.77 -10.34
CA GLY A 150 -6.90 10.94 -11.05
C GLY A 150 -6.78 11.25 -12.55
N ALA A 151 -5.59 11.61 -13.03
CA ALA A 151 -5.35 12.01 -14.42
C ALA A 151 -5.63 10.91 -15.47
N GLY A 152 -5.88 9.66 -15.05
CA GLY A 152 -6.17 8.52 -15.93
C GLY A 152 -7.64 8.10 -16.07
N THR A 153 -8.61 8.77 -15.44
CA THR A 153 -10.02 8.30 -15.45
C THR A 153 -10.93 8.95 -16.51
N ASP A 154 -10.43 9.87 -17.32
CA ASP A 154 -11.22 10.56 -18.37
C ASP A 154 -10.95 10.08 -19.81
N ALA A 155 -10.21 8.99 -20.00
CA ALA A 155 -9.93 8.44 -21.33
C ALA A 155 -10.20 6.94 -21.43
N SER A 156 -11.48 6.55 -21.49
CA SER A 156 -12.06 5.53 -22.40
C SER A 156 -13.54 5.28 -22.09
#